data_AF-A0A7Z9KKV1-F1
#
_entry.id   AF-A0A7Z9KKV1-F1
#
_cell.length_a   1.000
_cell.length_b   1.000
_cell.length_c   1.000
_cell.angle_alpha   90.00
_cell.angle_beta   90.00
_cell.angle_gamma   90.00
#
_symmetry.space_group_name_H-M   'P 1'
#
loop_
_entity.id
_entity.type
_entity.pdbx_description
1 polymer ?
#
loop_
_entity_poly.entity_id
_entity_poly.type
_entity_poly.pdbx_seq_one_letter_code
_entity_poly.pdbx_strand_id
1 'polypeptide(L)'
;MSKMKSVLGGVLLLALSSSPVFAGKADAGKWINNEFQPSTLTKSQQKAEMDWFIKASAPFKGMEINVLSETIPTHEYESKVLTKAFEEITGIKVNHQLLGEGEVVQAVQTQMQTGRNLYDAYINDSDLIGTHSRLQLAVNLTDWMNGDGKGVTLPTLDIDDFMGISFTTGPDGKLYQLPDQQFANLYWFRYDWFQRPELKSKFKNIYGYELGVPVNWSAYEDIAEFFSVHVKNIDGVRIYGHMDYGKRAPDLGWRMTDAWLSMAGAGSKGLPNGVPVDEWGIRMEAGSCNPVGASVTRGGAANAPAAVYAIRKWDEWLRKYAPPGAASYDFYQSLPALSQGNVAQQIFWY
;
A
#
# COMPACT_ATOMS: atom_id res chain seq x y z
N MET A 1 68.15 23.09 52.32
CA MET A 1 66.88 22.43 51.94
C MET A 1 65.80 23.51 51.94
N SER A 2 64.93 23.72 50.97
CA SER A 2 64.93 23.64 49.51
C SER A 2 63.87 24.65 49.05
N LYS A 3 64.08 25.30 47.90
CA LYS A 3 63.15 26.24 47.25
C LYS A 3 61.96 25.50 46.62
N MET A 4 60.77 26.10 46.63
CA MET A 4 59.67 25.89 45.67
C MET A 4 58.85 27.20 45.69
N LYS A 5 59.04 28.17 44.78
CA LYS A 5 58.78 28.21 43.33
C LYS A 5 57.38 27.71 42.94
N SER A 6 56.56 28.71 42.67
CA SER A 6 55.33 28.76 41.89
C SER A 6 55.35 27.88 40.63
N VAL A 7 54.22 27.21 40.39
CA VAL A 7 53.83 26.67 39.08
C VAL A 7 52.43 27.20 38.78
N LEU A 8 52.36 28.09 37.79
CA LEU A 8 51.14 28.39 37.03
C LEU A 8 50.71 27.10 36.32
N GLY A 9 49.50 26.61 36.59
CA GLY A 9 48.80 25.63 35.75
C GLY A 9 47.60 26.30 35.11
N GLY A 10 47.72 26.72 33.85
CA GLY A 10 46.60 27.18 33.04
C GLY A 10 45.70 26.01 32.67
N VAL A 11 44.43 26.08 33.05
CA VAL A 11 43.39 25.17 32.54
C VAL A 11 42.83 25.81 31.27
N LEU A 12 43.25 25.28 30.12
CA LEU A 12 42.61 25.55 28.85
C LEU A 12 41.30 24.73 28.81
N LEU A 13 40.17 25.38 29.08
CA LEU A 13 38.85 24.80 28.81
C LEU A 13 38.65 24.78 27.28
N LEU A 14 38.95 23.64 26.66
CA LEU A 14 38.47 23.28 25.34
C LEU A 14 36.96 23.02 25.44
N ALA A 15 36.17 24.07 25.23
CA ALA A 15 34.74 23.93 24.97
C ALA A 15 34.55 23.30 23.57
N LEU A 16 34.55 21.97 23.52
CA LEU A 16 34.00 21.21 22.39
C LEU A 16 32.47 21.30 22.46
N SER A 17 31.92 22.46 22.12
CA SER A 17 30.50 22.59 21.81
C SER A 17 30.26 22.15 20.37
N SER A 18 30.25 20.83 20.14
CA SER A 18 29.55 20.26 18.99
C SER A 18 28.07 20.61 19.14
N SER A 19 27.68 21.77 18.61
CA SER A 19 26.30 22.24 18.76
C SER A 19 25.38 21.23 18.07
N PRO A 20 24.23 20.86 18.67
CA PRO A 20 23.35 19.81 18.14
C PRO A 20 22.87 20.06 16.71
N VAL A 21 22.89 21.32 16.24
CA VAL A 21 22.61 21.69 14.84
C VAL A 21 23.65 21.11 13.86
N PHE A 22 24.92 20.96 14.29
CA PHE A 22 25.95 20.35 13.45
C PHE A 22 25.80 18.83 13.32
N ALA A 23 25.23 18.15 14.32
CA ALA A 23 24.96 16.72 14.26
C ALA A 23 23.90 16.40 13.19
N GLY A 24 22.71 17.01 13.29
CA GLY A 24 21.65 16.80 12.29
C GLY A 24 22.05 17.14 10.85
N LYS A 25 22.92 18.14 10.65
CA LYS A 25 23.46 18.47 9.32
C LYS A 25 24.46 17.44 8.79
N ALA A 26 25.32 16.91 9.65
CA ALA A 26 26.26 15.84 9.26
C ALA A 26 25.50 14.56 8.92
N ASP A 27 24.50 14.21 9.73
CA ASP A 27 23.64 13.04 9.53
C ASP A 27 22.81 13.18 8.25
N ALA A 28 22.19 14.34 8.00
CA ALA A 28 21.49 14.62 6.74
C ALA A 28 22.38 14.41 5.50
N GLY A 29 23.64 14.87 5.55
CA GLY A 29 24.59 14.68 4.44
C GLY A 29 24.90 13.21 4.17
N LYS A 30 24.95 12.37 5.21
CA LYS A 30 25.15 10.92 5.08
C LYS A 30 23.93 10.26 4.42
N TRP A 31 22.71 10.58 4.85
CA TRP A 31 21.48 10.02 4.29
C TRP A 31 21.28 10.40 2.81
N ILE A 32 21.51 11.67 2.46
CA ILE A 32 21.45 12.16 1.07
C ILE A 32 22.37 11.36 0.13
N ASN A 33 23.58 11.03 0.59
CA ASN A 33 24.58 10.39 -0.27
C ASN A 33 24.44 8.87 -0.37
N ASN A 34 23.83 8.23 0.64
CA ASN A 34 23.84 6.77 0.76
C ASN A 34 22.47 6.12 0.59
N GLU A 35 21.38 6.83 0.91
CA GLU A 35 20.04 6.22 1.02
C GLU A 35 19.01 6.93 0.14
N PHE A 36 18.99 8.27 0.10
CA PHE A 36 17.96 9.04 -0.62
C PHE A 36 18.24 9.14 -2.12
N GLN A 37 18.70 8.04 -2.73
CA GLN A 37 19.01 7.94 -4.16
C GLN A 37 18.36 6.69 -4.79
N PRO A 38 17.86 6.78 -6.04
CA PRO A 38 17.81 7.97 -6.88
C PRO A 38 16.78 9.01 -6.38
N SER A 39 16.98 10.28 -6.70
CA SER A 39 16.05 11.37 -6.35
C SER A 39 15.76 12.25 -7.56
N THR A 40 14.53 12.77 -7.65
CA THR A 40 14.14 13.82 -8.59
C THR A 40 14.75 15.18 -8.22
N LEU A 41 15.15 15.36 -6.96
CA LEU A 41 15.80 16.58 -6.47
C LEU A 41 17.31 16.53 -6.69
N THR A 42 17.89 17.66 -7.09
CA THR A 42 19.35 17.82 -7.08
C THR A 42 19.90 17.74 -5.65
N LYS A 43 21.18 17.40 -5.48
CA LYS A 43 21.81 17.37 -4.14
C LYS A 43 21.67 18.69 -3.37
N SER A 44 21.69 19.83 -4.07
CA SER A 44 21.49 21.14 -3.44
C SER A 44 20.07 21.32 -2.92
N GLN A 45 19.06 20.85 -3.65
CA GLN A 45 17.66 20.87 -3.22
C GLN A 45 17.43 19.92 -2.04
N GLN A 46 17.96 18.69 -2.11
CA GLN A 46 17.90 17.74 -1.00
C GLN A 46 18.52 18.34 0.27
N LYS A 47 19.68 18.99 0.16
CA LYS A 47 20.32 19.66 1.30
C LYS A 47 19.45 20.79 1.86
N ALA A 48 18.84 21.60 0.99
CA ALA A 48 17.95 22.68 1.42
C ALA A 48 16.70 22.15 2.14
N GLU A 49 16.14 21.03 1.67
CA GLU A 49 15.02 20.34 2.30
C GLU A 49 15.40 19.77 3.68
N MET A 50 16.57 19.13 3.81
CA MET A 50 17.05 18.66 5.11
C MET A 50 17.36 19.82 6.08
N ASP A 51 17.95 20.92 5.59
CA ASP A 51 18.13 22.15 6.38
C ASP A 51 16.78 22.72 6.86
N TRP A 52 15.70 22.57 6.06
CA TRP A 52 14.35 22.93 6.46
C TRP A 52 13.81 22.00 7.56
N PHE A 53 13.93 20.67 7.41
CA PHE A 53 13.50 19.71 8.43
C PHE A 53 14.15 19.98 9.79
N ILE A 54 15.48 20.17 9.82
CA ILE A 54 16.24 20.49 11.05
C ILE A 54 15.73 21.76 11.71
N LYS A 55 15.36 22.78 10.92
CA LYS A 55 14.87 24.06 11.43
C LYS A 55 13.43 23.94 11.95
N ALA A 56 12.56 23.29 11.18
CA ALA A 56 11.15 23.11 11.52
C ALA A 56 10.97 22.21 12.76
N SER A 57 11.85 21.21 12.94
CA SER A 57 11.79 20.28 14.06
C SER A 57 12.37 20.81 15.37
N ALA A 58 13.12 21.92 15.35
CA ALA A 58 13.84 22.43 16.51
C ALA A 58 12.99 22.58 17.80
N PRO A 59 11.71 23.03 17.75
CA PRO A 59 10.84 23.12 18.93
C PRO A 59 10.40 21.75 19.49
N PHE A 60 10.50 20.68 18.70
CA PHE A 60 9.94 19.37 18.99
C PHE A 60 11.02 18.34 19.36
N LYS A 61 12.25 18.78 19.61
CA LYS A 61 13.35 17.88 19.93
C LYS A 61 13.05 17.04 21.18
N GLY A 62 13.22 15.72 21.07
CA GLY A 62 12.90 14.77 22.14
C GLY A 62 11.42 14.37 22.18
N MET A 63 10.60 14.83 21.23
CA MET A 63 9.25 14.32 21.02
C MET A 63 9.31 12.87 20.56
N GLU A 64 8.35 12.07 21.01
CA GLU A 64 8.09 10.74 20.48
C GLU A 64 6.72 10.71 19.80
N ILE A 65 6.63 10.07 18.64
CA ILE A 65 5.41 9.88 17.85
C ILE A 65 5.22 8.38 17.63
N ASN A 66 4.02 7.86 17.88
CA ASN A 66 3.70 6.46 17.69
C ASN A 66 2.86 6.30 16.42
N VAL A 67 3.32 5.44 15.51
CA VAL A 67 2.69 5.20 14.20
C VAL A 67 2.39 3.72 14.07
N LEU A 68 1.23 3.38 13.50
CA LEU A 68 0.85 2.01 13.18
C LEU A 68 0.56 1.84 11.69
N SER A 69 1.09 0.78 11.09
CA SER A 69 0.76 0.37 9.73
C SER A 69 0.74 -1.15 9.56
N GLU A 70 0.32 -1.58 8.38
CA GLU A 70 0.38 -2.97 7.94
C GLU A 70 1.85 -3.43 7.74
N THR A 71 2.09 -4.74 7.81
CA THR A 71 3.39 -5.36 7.56
C THR A 71 3.59 -5.66 6.07
N ILE A 72 4.01 -4.65 5.31
CA ILE A 72 4.42 -4.76 3.90
C ILE A 72 5.83 -4.19 3.67
N PRO A 73 6.53 -4.53 2.57
CA PRO A 73 7.91 -4.10 2.34
C PRO A 73 8.15 -2.59 2.44
N THR A 74 7.21 -1.77 1.97
CA THR A 74 7.29 -0.30 2.04
C THR A 74 7.30 0.18 3.50
N HIS A 75 6.36 -0.29 4.31
CA HIS A 75 6.28 0.07 5.73
C HIS A 75 7.41 -0.52 6.56
N GLU A 76 7.96 -1.68 6.17
CA GLU A 76 9.20 -2.18 6.76
C GLU A 76 10.39 -1.24 6.51
N TYR A 77 10.48 -0.68 5.30
CA TYR A 77 11.50 0.30 4.96
C TYR A 77 11.30 1.60 5.75
N GLU A 78 10.08 2.13 5.80
CA GLU A 78 9.75 3.30 6.62
C GLU A 78 10.13 3.09 8.09
N SER A 79 9.64 2.00 8.70
CA SER A 79 9.81 1.69 10.11
C SER A 79 11.28 1.47 10.51
N LYS A 80 12.09 0.84 9.64
CA LYS A 80 13.48 0.48 9.98
C LYS A 80 14.50 1.52 9.51
N VAL A 81 14.22 2.22 8.41
CA VAL A 81 15.18 3.12 7.74
C VAL A 81 14.75 4.57 7.88
N LEU A 82 13.53 4.92 7.47
CA LEU A 82 13.11 6.33 7.44
C LEU A 82 12.88 6.91 8.84
N THR A 83 12.31 6.15 9.80
CA THR A 83 12.18 6.60 11.20
C THR A 83 13.54 6.94 11.81
N LYS A 84 14.57 6.12 11.53
CA LYS A 84 15.93 6.33 11.99
C LYS A 84 16.55 7.57 11.34
N ALA A 85 16.39 7.72 10.04
CA ALA A 85 16.86 8.91 9.33
C ALA A 85 16.18 10.18 9.88
N PHE A 86 14.87 10.13 10.09
CA PHE A 86 14.11 11.22 10.66
C PHE A 86 14.59 11.57 12.08
N GLU A 87 14.83 10.59 12.95
CA GLU A 87 15.37 10.83 14.29
C GLU A 87 16.78 11.44 14.26
N GLU A 88 17.69 10.89 13.45
CA GLU A 88 19.07 11.42 13.34
C GLU A 88 19.07 12.88 12.82
N ILE A 89 18.17 13.21 11.88
CA ILE A 89 18.10 14.55 11.28
C ILE A 89 17.37 15.54 12.19
N THR A 90 16.24 15.15 12.77
CA THR A 90 15.30 16.07 13.44
C THR A 90 15.37 16.04 14.96
N GLY A 91 15.87 14.94 15.54
CA GLY A 91 15.80 14.65 16.97
C GLY A 91 14.40 14.25 17.48
N ILE A 92 13.46 13.93 16.58
CA ILE A 92 12.13 13.39 16.91
C ILE A 92 12.16 11.89 16.69
N LYS A 93 11.72 11.13 17.68
CA LYS A 93 11.67 9.67 17.60
C LYS A 93 10.31 9.21 17.09
N VAL A 94 10.31 8.36 16.07
CA VAL A 94 9.08 7.75 15.54
C VAL A 94 9.09 6.26 15.87
N ASN A 95 8.19 5.86 16.77
CA ASN A 95 7.93 4.45 17.09
C ASN A 95 6.92 3.90 16.08
N HIS A 96 7.41 3.36 14.97
CA HIS A 96 6.56 2.81 13.90
C HIS A 96 6.38 1.30 14.06
N GLN A 97 5.20 0.91 14.55
CA GLN A 97 4.82 -0.49 14.73
C GLN A 97 4.16 -1.05 13.46
N LEU A 98 4.48 -2.32 13.17
CA LEU A 98 3.90 -3.08 12.07
C LEU A 98 3.02 -4.22 12.65
N LEU A 99 1.77 -4.29 12.21
CA LEU A 99 0.84 -5.38 12.52
C LEU A 99 0.18 -5.90 11.23
N GLY A 100 -0.69 -6.90 11.32
CA GLY A 100 -1.54 -7.29 10.20
C GLY A 100 -2.61 -6.24 9.92
N GLU A 101 -3.10 -6.19 8.68
CA GLU A 101 -4.12 -5.21 8.25
C GLU A 101 -5.35 -5.21 9.17
N GLY A 102 -5.82 -6.41 9.57
CA GLY A 102 -6.97 -6.55 10.46
C GLY A 102 -6.76 -5.89 11.82
N GLU A 103 -5.57 -6.00 12.40
CA GLU A 103 -5.21 -5.33 13.65
C GLU A 103 -5.11 -3.81 13.49
N VAL A 104 -4.62 -3.31 12.35
CA VAL A 104 -4.60 -1.87 12.04
C VAL A 104 -6.03 -1.32 12.01
N VAL A 105 -6.93 -1.96 11.27
CA VAL A 105 -8.34 -1.57 11.19
C VAL A 105 -9.00 -1.58 12.57
N GLN A 106 -8.73 -2.61 13.38
CA GLN A 106 -9.26 -2.71 14.73
C GLN A 106 -8.73 -1.59 15.65
N ALA A 107 -7.44 -1.23 15.55
CA ALA A 107 -6.85 -0.16 16.34
C ALA A 107 -7.45 1.21 15.99
N VAL A 108 -7.57 1.53 14.69
CA VAL A 108 -8.22 2.76 14.19
C VAL A 108 -9.65 2.86 14.71
N GLN A 109 -10.45 1.79 14.57
CA GLN A 109 -11.83 1.74 15.07
C GLN A 109 -11.90 1.92 16.59
N THR A 110 -11.00 1.30 17.34
CA THR A 110 -10.97 1.41 18.81
C THR A 110 -10.65 2.84 19.25
N GLN A 111 -9.67 3.50 18.62
CA GLN A 111 -9.35 4.90 18.90
C GLN A 111 -10.53 5.82 18.60
N MET A 112 -11.18 5.65 17.45
CA MET A 112 -12.38 6.44 17.08
C MET A 112 -13.54 6.25 18.06
N GLN A 113 -13.80 5.01 18.50
CA GLN A 113 -14.92 4.70 19.39
C GLN A 113 -14.68 5.15 20.84
N THR A 114 -13.43 5.05 21.31
CA THR A 114 -13.09 5.35 22.71
C THR A 114 -12.62 6.78 22.93
N GLY A 115 -12.22 7.48 21.87
CA GLY A 115 -11.57 8.79 21.94
C GLY A 115 -10.20 8.77 22.61
N ARG A 116 -9.63 7.59 22.89
CA ARG A 116 -8.31 7.45 23.50
C ARG A 116 -7.26 7.43 22.40
N ASN A 117 -6.21 8.23 22.55
CA ASN A 117 -5.05 8.16 21.69
C ASN A 117 -4.30 6.84 21.93
N LEU A 118 -4.31 5.95 20.94
CA LEU A 118 -3.53 4.71 20.89
C LEU A 118 -2.27 4.92 20.05
N TYR A 119 -2.42 5.59 18.89
CA TYR A 119 -1.34 5.99 18.00
C TYR A 119 -1.62 7.41 17.47
N ASP A 120 -0.53 8.16 17.30
CA ASP A 120 -0.56 9.54 16.84
C ASP A 120 -0.81 9.64 15.33
N ALA A 121 -0.41 8.61 14.56
CA ALA A 121 -0.76 8.47 13.15
C ALA A 121 -0.96 6.99 12.76
N TYR A 122 -1.72 6.79 11.70
CA TYR A 122 -1.95 5.48 11.10
C TYR A 122 -1.67 5.56 9.60
N ILE A 123 -1.09 4.51 9.05
CA ILE A 123 -1.13 4.25 7.61
C ILE A 123 -2.22 3.21 7.39
N ASN A 124 -3.35 3.65 6.82
CA ASN A 124 -4.55 2.84 6.64
C ASN A 124 -5.12 3.07 5.23
N ASP A 125 -5.95 2.14 4.77
CA ASP A 125 -6.51 2.20 3.41
C ASP A 125 -7.29 3.50 3.14
N SER A 126 -7.18 3.99 1.91
CA SER A 126 -7.99 5.07 1.35
C SER A 126 -9.48 4.75 1.35
N ASP A 127 -9.88 3.47 1.41
CA ASP A 127 -11.29 3.06 1.58
C ASP A 127 -11.96 3.63 2.84
N LEU A 128 -11.15 3.99 3.85
CA LEU A 128 -11.67 4.64 5.06
C LEU A 128 -11.98 6.14 4.86
N ILE A 129 -11.73 6.73 3.69
CA ILE A 129 -11.95 8.17 3.46
C ILE A 129 -13.38 8.61 3.80
N GLY A 130 -14.37 7.79 3.44
CA GLY A 130 -15.77 8.04 3.78
C GLY A 130 -16.04 8.02 5.29
N THR A 131 -15.29 7.19 6.05
CA THR A 131 -15.34 7.16 7.51
C THR A 131 -14.70 8.39 8.10
N HIS A 132 -13.48 8.74 7.65
CA HIS A 132 -12.72 9.90 8.15
C HIS A 132 -13.47 11.21 7.92
N SER A 133 -13.99 11.43 6.70
CA SER A 133 -14.78 12.61 6.37
C SER A 133 -16.13 12.64 7.11
N ARG A 134 -16.78 11.50 7.39
CA ARG A 134 -18.08 11.52 8.08
C ARG A 134 -17.95 11.72 9.59
N LEU A 135 -16.98 11.07 10.21
CA LEU A 135 -16.83 11.10 11.66
C LEU A 135 -16.06 12.34 12.13
N GLN A 136 -15.23 12.95 11.27
CA GLN A 136 -14.41 14.11 11.61
C GLN A 136 -13.52 13.85 12.84
N LEU A 137 -13.04 12.62 12.97
CA LEU A 137 -12.12 12.17 14.04
C LEU A 137 -10.67 12.05 13.55
N ALA A 138 -10.44 12.15 12.23
CA ALA A 138 -9.13 12.33 11.64
C ALA A 138 -8.83 13.82 11.46
N VAL A 139 -7.55 14.18 11.45
CA VAL A 139 -7.13 15.56 11.17
C VAL A 139 -7.44 15.89 9.70
N ASN A 140 -8.22 16.95 9.49
CA ASN A 140 -8.39 17.54 8.16
C ASN A 140 -7.08 18.25 7.77
N LEU A 141 -6.32 17.63 6.87
CA LEU A 141 -4.99 18.06 6.47
C LEU A 141 -5.03 19.37 5.67
N THR A 142 -6.09 19.60 4.89
CA THR A 142 -6.27 20.87 4.15
C THR A 142 -6.31 22.05 5.11
N ASP A 143 -7.12 21.97 6.16
CA ASP A 143 -7.26 23.07 7.11
C ASP A 143 -6.06 23.14 8.07
N TRP A 144 -5.53 21.98 8.49
CA TRP A 144 -4.36 21.92 9.36
C TRP A 144 -3.11 22.52 8.69
N MET A 145 -2.80 22.16 7.45
CA MET A 145 -1.65 22.73 6.71
C MET A 145 -1.77 24.25 6.48
N ASN A 146 -3.00 24.76 6.36
CA ASN A 146 -3.25 26.20 6.21
C ASN A 146 -3.31 26.95 7.55
N GLY A 147 -3.49 26.24 8.66
CA GLY A 147 -3.60 26.76 10.02
C GLY A 147 -2.43 26.34 10.90
N ASP A 148 -2.72 25.55 11.94
CA ASP A 148 -1.77 25.18 12.99
C ASP A 148 -0.54 24.41 12.47
N GLY A 149 -0.71 23.61 11.42
CA GLY A 149 0.34 22.85 10.74
C GLY A 149 1.20 23.67 9.79
N LYS A 150 0.87 24.94 9.52
CA LYS A 150 1.58 25.75 8.52
C LYS A 150 3.08 25.87 8.76
N GLY A 151 3.48 25.97 10.04
CA GLY A 151 4.90 26.06 10.41
C GLY A 151 5.70 24.78 10.17
N VAL A 152 5.01 23.64 10.02
CA VAL A 152 5.58 22.31 9.82
C VAL A 152 5.13 21.67 8.50
N THR A 153 4.49 22.44 7.62
CA THR A 153 4.14 22.00 6.26
C THR A 153 5.32 22.31 5.34
N LEU A 154 5.86 21.26 4.71
CA LEU A 154 7.00 21.38 3.82
C LEU A 154 6.66 22.29 2.63
N PRO A 155 7.37 23.41 2.38
CA PRO A 155 7.03 24.35 1.30
C PRO A 155 7.17 23.77 -0.11
N THR A 156 7.90 22.66 -0.25
CA THR A 156 8.09 21.91 -1.49
C THR A 156 7.15 20.71 -1.62
N LEU A 157 6.24 20.50 -0.66
CA LEU A 157 5.22 19.46 -0.76
C LEU A 157 4.22 19.82 -1.86
N ASP A 158 4.30 19.11 -2.98
CA ASP A 158 3.39 19.28 -4.10
C ASP A 158 2.19 18.33 -3.93
N ILE A 159 1.13 18.85 -3.33
CA ILE A 159 -0.10 18.09 -3.08
C ILE A 159 -0.73 17.62 -4.39
N ASP A 160 -0.65 18.42 -5.45
CA ASP A 160 -1.26 18.12 -6.74
C ASP A 160 -0.48 17.05 -7.53
N ASP A 161 0.77 16.75 -7.14
CA ASP A 161 1.61 15.71 -7.75
C ASP A 161 1.28 14.30 -7.23
N PHE A 162 0.49 14.18 -6.16
CA PHE A 162 0.04 12.86 -5.70
C PHE A 162 -0.94 12.22 -6.67
N MET A 163 -0.55 11.07 -7.22
CA MET A 163 -1.48 10.20 -7.91
C MET A 163 -2.58 9.73 -6.94
N GLY A 164 -3.83 9.77 -7.38
CA GLY A 164 -4.96 9.25 -6.60
C GLY A 164 -5.36 10.12 -5.40
N ILE A 165 -4.99 11.39 -5.34
CA ILE A 165 -5.41 12.32 -4.26
C ILE A 165 -6.94 12.38 -4.06
N SER A 166 -7.73 12.12 -5.10
CA SER A 166 -9.19 12.05 -4.98
C SER A 166 -9.67 10.92 -4.06
N PHE A 167 -8.90 9.84 -3.89
CA PHE A 167 -9.24 8.72 -2.99
C PHE A 167 -9.03 9.06 -1.52
N THR A 168 -8.26 10.12 -1.23
CA THR A 168 -8.00 10.58 0.15
C THR A 168 -8.65 11.92 0.46
N THR A 169 -9.49 12.42 -0.45
CA THR A 169 -10.24 13.68 -0.32
C THR A 169 -11.72 13.38 -0.10
N GLY A 170 -12.28 13.96 0.96
CA GLY A 170 -13.69 13.82 1.30
C GLY A 170 -14.62 14.52 0.31
N PRO A 171 -15.93 14.22 0.31
CA PRO A 171 -16.92 14.90 -0.52
C PRO A 171 -17.07 16.40 -0.22
N ASP A 172 -16.53 16.87 0.90
CA ASP A 172 -16.39 18.28 1.27
C ASP A 172 -15.19 18.98 0.59
N GLY A 173 -14.42 18.25 -0.23
CA GLY A 173 -13.23 18.75 -0.91
C GLY A 173 -12.01 18.88 0.00
N LYS A 174 -12.03 18.24 1.18
CA LYS A 174 -10.95 18.30 2.16
C LYS A 174 -10.11 17.03 2.16
N LEU A 175 -8.79 17.20 2.24
CA LEU A 175 -7.82 16.11 2.31
C LEU A 175 -7.77 15.57 3.75
N TYR A 176 -7.95 14.26 3.92
CA TYR A 176 -7.89 13.60 5.24
C TYR A 176 -6.72 12.62 5.37
N GLN A 177 -6.18 12.14 4.25
CA GLN A 177 -5.01 11.25 4.22
C GLN A 177 -4.03 11.75 3.14
N LEU A 178 -2.73 11.56 3.36
CA LEU A 178 -1.73 11.70 2.29
C LEU A 178 -1.56 10.33 1.62
N PRO A 179 -1.63 10.24 0.28
CA PRO A 179 -1.27 9.02 -0.41
C PRO A 179 0.19 8.64 -0.12
N ASP A 180 0.40 7.42 0.36
CA ASP A 180 1.71 6.93 0.78
C ASP A 180 2.21 5.81 -0.13
N GLN A 181 1.31 4.90 -0.49
CA GLN A 181 1.56 3.81 -1.43
C GLN A 181 0.36 3.62 -2.37
N GLN A 182 0.64 3.05 -3.55
CA GLN A 182 -0.38 2.61 -4.48
C GLN A 182 -0.19 1.14 -4.86
N PHE A 183 -1.31 0.49 -5.11
CA PHE A 183 -1.39 -0.89 -5.56
C PHE A 183 -1.88 -0.93 -7.01
N ALA A 184 -1.00 -1.30 -7.93
CA ALA A 184 -1.39 -1.54 -9.31
C ALA A 184 -1.78 -3.00 -9.47
N ASN A 185 -3.01 -3.25 -9.94
CA ASN A 185 -3.48 -4.61 -10.15
C ASN A 185 -3.00 -5.12 -11.52
N LEU A 186 -2.12 -6.12 -11.52
CA LEU A 186 -1.40 -6.59 -12.70
C LEU A 186 -1.73 -8.04 -13.04
N TYR A 187 -1.74 -8.34 -14.35
CA TYR A 187 -1.69 -9.71 -14.84
C TYR A 187 -0.25 -10.22 -14.88
N TRP A 188 0.02 -11.32 -14.17
CA TRP A 188 1.31 -11.99 -14.14
C TRP A 188 1.25 -13.34 -14.85
N PHE A 189 2.33 -13.72 -15.56
CA PHE A 189 2.42 -15.03 -16.23
C PHE A 189 3.85 -15.51 -16.44
N ARG A 190 4.00 -16.81 -16.66
CA ARG A 190 5.27 -17.49 -16.99
C ARG A 190 5.65 -17.31 -18.45
N TYR A 191 6.34 -16.21 -18.74
CA TYR A 191 6.82 -15.89 -20.08
C TYR A 191 7.56 -17.07 -20.74
N ASP A 192 8.47 -17.73 -20.02
CA ASP A 192 9.24 -18.87 -20.53
C ASP A 192 8.35 -20.05 -20.95
N TRP A 193 7.28 -20.36 -20.20
CA TRP A 193 6.32 -21.40 -20.58
C TRP A 193 5.49 -21.00 -21.81
N PHE A 194 5.06 -19.75 -21.86
CA PHE A 194 4.28 -19.23 -22.98
C PHE A 194 5.11 -19.14 -24.26
N GLN A 195 6.45 -19.15 -24.19
CA GLN A 195 7.32 -19.17 -25.37
C GLN A 195 7.67 -20.57 -25.88
N ARG A 196 7.37 -21.64 -25.15
CA ARG A 196 7.74 -23.02 -25.57
C ARG A 196 6.96 -23.46 -26.83
N PRO A 197 7.62 -23.79 -27.96
CA PRO A 197 6.95 -24.12 -29.22
C PRO A 197 5.97 -25.29 -29.13
N GLU A 198 6.31 -26.31 -28.34
CA GLU A 198 5.48 -27.49 -28.12
C GLU A 198 4.20 -27.15 -27.34
N LEU A 199 4.29 -26.22 -26.36
CA LEU A 199 3.13 -25.78 -25.61
C LEU A 199 2.22 -24.89 -26.46
N LYS A 200 2.79 -23.98 -27.25
CA LYS A 200 2.03 -23.17 -28.23
C LYS A 200 1.27 -24.05 -29.22
N SER A 201 1.94 -25.04 -29.80
CA SER A 201 1.34 -25.97 -30.77
C SER A 201 0.22 -26.79 -30.12
N LYS A 202 0.47 -27.38 -28.94
CA LYS A 202 -0.53 -28.16 -28.21
C LYS A 202 -1.76 -27.33 -27.81
N PHE A 203 -1.55 -26.11 -27.32
CA PHE A 203 -2.63 -25.19 -26.98
C PHE A 203 -3.49 -24.87 -28.21
N LYS A 204 -2.86 -24.48 -29.33
CA LYS A 204 -3.55 -24.18 -30.59
C LYS A 204 -4.36 -25.36 -31.12
N ASN A 205 -3.86 -26.58 -30.97
CA ASN A 205 -4.58 -27.78 -31.39
C ASN A 205 -5.81 -28.08 -30.51
N ILE A 206 -5.78 -27.74 -29.22
CA ILE A 206 -6.90 -27.99 -28.28
C ILE A 206 -7.95 -26.88 -28.39
N TYR A 207 -7.53 -25.61 -28.37
CA TYR A 207 -8.43 -24.46 -28.22
C TYR A 207 -8.67 -23.69 -29.53
N GLY A 208 -7.90 -23.97 -30.59
CA GLY A 208 -8.10 -23.36 -31.91
C GLY A 208 -7.52 -21.94 -32.07
N TYR A 209 -6.81 -21.41 -31.08
CA TYR A 209 -6.13 -20.10 -31.14
C TYR A 209 -4.76 -20.14 -30.45
N GLU A 210 -3.96 -19.07 -30.60
CA GLU A 210 -2.58 -19.06 -30.12
C GLU A 210 -2.49 -18.81 -28.61
N LEU A 211 -1.58 -19.53 -27.94
CA LEU A 211 -1.25 -19.29 -26.53
C LEU A 211 -0.59 -17.92 -26.39
N GLY A 212 -1.18 -17.05 -25.57
CA GLY A 212 -0.71 -15.69 -25.35
C GLY A 212 -1.39 -15.04 -24.14
N VAL A 213 -1.15 -13.75 -23.95
CA VAL A 213 -1.80 -12.97 -22.88
C VAL A 213 -3.33 -12.99 -23.11
N PRO A 214 -4.13 -13.40 -22.11
CA PRO A 214 -5.57 -13.53 -22.28
C PRO A 214 -6.23 -12.17 -22.44
N VAL A 215 -7.12 -12.06 -23.42
CA VAL A 215 -7.86 -10.82 -23.73
C VAL A 215 -9.28 -10.82 -23.14
N ASN A 216 -9.69 -11.92 -22.52
CA ASN A 216 -10.99 -12.08 -21.85
C ASN A 216 -10.96 -13.27 -20.86
N TRP A 217 -12.03 -13.42 -20.08
CA TRP A 217 -12.15 -14.46 -19.06
C TRP A 217 -12.14 -15.89 -19.60
N SER A 218 -12.72 -16.13 -20.77
CA SER A 218 -12.71 -17.47 -21.40
C SER A 218 -11.29 -17.86 -21.79
N ALA A 219 -10.53 -16.94 -22.37
CA ALA A 219 -9.13 -17.19 -22.70
C ALA A 219 -8.28 -17.42 -21.46
N TYR A 220 -8.55 -16.70 -20.36
CA TYR A 220 -7.89 -16.98 -19.09
C TYR A 220 -8.16 -18.40 -18.59
N GLU A 221 -9.44 -18.81 -18.61
CA GLU A 221 -9.88 -20.14 -18.18
C GLU A 221 -9.24 -21.26 -19.01
N ASP A 222 -9.22 -21.12 -20.33
CA ASP A 222 -8.60 -22.08 -21.24
C ASP A 222 -7.11 -22.26 -20.92
N ILE A 223 -6.39 -21.17 -20.64
CA ILE A 223 -4.97 -21.23 -20.24
C ILE A 223 -4.84 -21.91 -18.87
N ALA A 224 -5.73 -21.60 -17.93
CA ALA A 224 -5.72 -22.20 -16.60
C ALA A 224 -5.96 -23.71 -16.66
N GLU A 225 -6.91 -24.14 -17.49
CA GLU A 225 -7.17 -25.55 -17.77
C GLU A 225 -5.99 -26.21 -18.49
N PHE A 226 -5.46 -25.57 -19.54
CA PHE A 226 -4.34 -26.09 -20.32
C PHE A 226 -3.17 -26.53 -19.46
N PHE A 227 -2.70 -25.64 -18.59
CA PHE A 227 -1.56 -25.93 -17.74
C PHE A 227 -1.92 -26.94 -16.63
N SER A 228 -3.10 -26.84 -16.02
CA SER A 228 -3.51 -27.69 -14.89
C SER A 228 -3.89 -29.12 -15.30
N VAL A 229 -4.53 -29.28 -16.46
CA VAL A 229 -5.20 -30.51 -16.91
C VAL A 229 -4.48 -31.16 -18.09
N HIS A 230 -4.04 -30.39 -19.08
CA HIS A 230 -3.47 -30.95 -20.31
C HIS A 230 -1.94 -31.09 -20.26
N VAL A 231 -1.24 -30.13 -19.67
CA VAL A 231 0.23 -30.17 -19.51
C VAL A 231 0.60 -30.94 -18.26
N LYS A 232 -0.01 -30.59 -17.13
CA LYS A 232 0.16 -31.16 -15.78
C LYS A 232 1.54 -31.07 -15.17
N ASN A 233 2.60 -31.37 -15.91
CA ASN A 233 3.97 -31.34 -15.43
C ASN A 233 4.87 -30.64 -16.44
N ILE A 234 5.80 -29.84 -15.93
CA ILE A 234 6.90 -29.26 -16.70
C ILE A 234 8.18 -29.60 -15.94
N ASP A 235 9.17 -30.12 -16.66
CA ASP A 235 10.50 -30.44 -16.12
C ASP A 235 10.45 -31.33 -14.85
N GLY A 236 9.50 -32.26 -14.80
CA GLY A 236 9.29 -33.19 -13.68
C GLY A 236 8.49 -32.63 -12.49
N VAL A 237 8.07 -31.36 -12.54
CA VAL A 237 7.33 -30.68 -11.47
C VAL A 237 5.85 -30.57 -11.82
N ARG A 238 4.96 -30.85 -10.86
CA ARG A 238 3.52 -30.60 -10.99
C ARG A 238 3.25 -29.10 -11.07
N ILE A 239 2.53 -28.69 -12.11
CA ILE A 239 2.18 -27.30 -12.36
C ILE A 239 0.67 -27.04 -12.30
N TYR A 240 0.33 -25.77 -12.17
CA TYR A 240 -1.02 -25.21 -12.02
C TYR A 240 -1.19 -24.03 -12.96
N GLY A 241 -2.39 -23.85 -13.48
CA GLY A 241 -2.67 -22.84 -14.51
C GLY A 241 -3.17 -21.51 -13.95
N HIS A 242 -3.42 -21.41 -12.66
CA HIS A 242 -3.97 -20.23 -12.00
C HIS A 242 -3.43 -20.12 -10.57
N MET A 243 -3.42 -18.92 -10.02
CA MET A 243 -3.27 -18.66 -8.60
C MET A 243 -4.23 -17.55 -8.16
N ASP A 244 -4.84 -17.80 -7.02
CA ASP A 244 -5.60 -16.87 -6.18
C ASP A 244 -5.58 -17.44 -4.75
N TYR A 245 -6.31 -16.82 -3.84
CA TYR A 245 -6.37 -17.21 -2.43
C TYR A 245 -7.81 -17.19 -1.90
N GLY A 246 -8.03 -17.83 -0.75
CA GLY A 246 -9.40 -17.99 -0.21
C GLY A 246 -9.55 -18.18 1.28
N LYS A 247 -8.49 -17.94 2.06
CA LYS A 247 -8.60 -17.86 3.52
C LYS A 247 -9.49 -16.69 3.88
N ARG A 248 -10.39 -16.91 4.83
CA ARG A 248 -11.20 -15.83 5.41
C ARG A 248 -10.32 -14.89 6.22
N ALA A 249 -10.03 -13.73 5.65
CA ALA A 249 -9.26 -12.64 6.24
C ALA A 249 -9.70 -11.31 5.58
N PRO A 250 -9.31 -10.13 6.12
CA PRO A 250 -9.68 -8.83 5.55
C PRO A 250 -9.38 -8.72 4.05
N ASP A 251 -8.25 -9.31 3.62
CA ASP A 251 -7.79 -9.31 2.24
C ASP A 251 -8.73 -9.99 1.25
N LEU A 252 -9.45 -11.01 1.71
CA LEU A 252 -10.46 -11.63 0.87
C LEU A 252 -11.63 -10.67 0.55
N GLY A 253 -11.89 -9.69 1.42
CA GLY A 253 -12.89 -8.65 1.21
C GLY A 253 -12.57 -7.79 -0.01
N TRP A 254 -11.44 -7.08 0.04
CA TRP A 254 -10.99 -6.22 -1.06
C TRP A 254 -10.64 -7.03 -2.32
N ARG A 255 -10.18 -8.28 -2.17
CA ARG A 255 -10.01 -9.20 -3.32
C ARG A 255 -11.30 -9.39 -4.11
N MET A 256 -12.44 -9.44 -3.43
CA MET A 256 -13.72 -9.56 -4.10
C MET A 256 -14.15 -8.20 -4.65
N THR A 257 -14.22 -7.19 -3.80
CA THR A 257 -14.84 -5.90 -4.15
C THR A 257 -14.05 -5.10 -5.18
N ASP A 258 -12.72 -5.10 -5.08
CA ASP A 258 -11.88 -4.20 -5.88
C ASP A 258 -11.37 -4.89 -7.14
N ALA A 259 -11.35 -6.23 -7.14
CA ALA A 259 -10.85 -7.02 -8.24
C ALA A 259 -11.99 -7.80 -8.93
N TRP A 260 -12.48 -8.87 -8.32
CA TRP A 260 -13.41 -9.81 -8.98
C TRP A 260 -14.75 -9.18 -9.36
N LEU A 261 -15.39 -8.41 -8.48
CA LEU A 261 -16.66 -7.73 -8.74
C LEU A 261 -16.48 -6.61 -9.79
N SER A 262 -15.46 -5.78 -9.60
CA SER A 262 -15.11 -4.68 -10.52
C SER A 262 -14.88 -5.19 -11.94
N MET A 263 -14.01 -6.19 -12.12
CA MET A 263 -13.67 -6.74 -13.44
C MET A 263 -14.78 -7.59 -14.08
N ALA A 264 -15.72 -8.11 -13.27
CA ALA A 264 -16.93 -8.73 -13.80
C ALA A 264 -17.97 -7.71 -14.27
N GLY A 265 -17.77 -6.42 -14.00
CA GLY A 265 -18.69 -5.35 -14.37
C GLY A 265 -19.93 -5.30 -13.47
N ALA A 266 -19.78 -5.53 -12.17
CA ALA A 266 -20.87 -5.37 -11.22
C ALA A 266 -21.33 -3.91 -11.10
N GLY A 267 -20.41 -2.95 -11.20
CA GLY A 267 -20.70 -1.52 -11.11
C GLY A 267 -21.24 -0.89 -12.40
N SER A 268 -21.63 0.38 -12.29
CA SER A 268 -21.97 1.24 -13.42
C SER A 268 -20.70 1.64 -14.17
N LYS A 269 -20.82 1.90 -15.49
CA LYS A 269 -19.67 2.35 -16.29
C LYS A 269 -19.14 3.70 -15.78
N GLY A 270 -17.85 3.76 -15.50
CA GLY A 270 -17.14 4.95 -15.05
C GLY A 270 -15.68 4.61 -14.70
N LEU A 271 -14.87 5.63 -14.41
CA LEU A 271 -13.65 5.46 -13.62
C LEU A 271 -14.01 4.85 -12.26
N PRO A 272 -13.06 4.21 -11.52
CA PRO A 272 -13.36 3.53 -10.26
C PRO A 272 -14.29 4.34 -9.36
N ASN A 273 -15.22 3.65 -8.73
CA ASN A 273 -16.42 4.12 -8.04
C ASN A 273 -17.48 4.72 -8.99
N GLY A 274 -17.87 3.93 -9.99
CA GLY A 274 -18.90 4.29 -10.96
C GLY A 274 -20.22 4.76 -10.32
N VAL A 275 -20.90 5.72 -10.96
CA VAL A 275 -22.20 6.25 -10.51
C VAL A 275 -23.29 5.77 -11.48
N PRO A 276 -24.49 5.37 -11.01
CA PRO A 276 -24.96 5.38 -9.63
C PRO A 276 -24.60 4.15 -8.79
N VAL A 277 -23.96 3.12 -9.36
CA VAL A 277 -23.58 1.90 -8.62
C VAL A 277 -22.07 1.71 -8.69
N ASP A 278 -21.40 1.69 -7.54
CA ASP A 278 -19.95 1.48 -7.46
C ASP A 278 -19.54 0.02 -7.76
N GLU A 279 -18.24 -0.27 -7.82
CA GLU A 279 -17.67 -1.61 -8.01
C GLU A 279 -18.04 -2.60 -6.91
N TRP A 280 -18.36 -2.13 -5.71
CA TRP A 280 -18.83 -2.96 -4.59
C TRP A 280 -20.30 -3.34 -4.77
N GLY A 281 -20.98 -2.75 -5.77
CA GLY A 281 -22.38 -2.97 -6.07
C GLY A 281 -23.31 -2.14 -5.20
N ILE A 282 -22.82 -1.10 -4.53
CA ILE A 282 -23.62 -0.19 -3.72
C ILE A 282 -24.09 0.97 -4.60
N ARG A 283 -25.41 1.15 -4.63
CA ARG A 283 -26.07 2.27 -5.27
C ARG A 283 -26.00 3.51 -4.38
N MET A 284 -25.54 4.60 -4.96
CA MET A 284 -25.50 5.93 -4.37
C MET A 284 -26.67 6.79 -4.88
N GLU A 285 -27.17 7.69 -4.03
CA GLU A 285 -28.09 8.74 -4.47
C GLU A 285 -27.36 9.74 -5.38
N ALA A 286 -28.02 10.17 -6.46
CA ALA A 286 -27.41 11.01 -7.49
C ALA A 286 -26.85 12.31 -6.91
N GLY A 287 -25.57 12.59 -7.19
CA GLY A 287 -24.89 13.79 -6.70
C GLY A 287 -24.52 13.76 -5.21
N SER A 288 -24.55 12.59 -4.57
CA SER A 288 -24.24 12.42 -3.14
C SER A 288 -23.30 11.24 -2.88
N CYS A 289 -22.76 11.18 -1.66
CA CYS A 289 -22.07 10.01 -1.12
C CYS A 289 -22.94 9.19 -0.15
N ASN A 290 -24.27 9.18 -0.36
CA ASN A 290 -25.21 8.42 0.47
C ASN A 290 -25.60 7.08 -0.19
N PRO A 291 -25.34 5.93 0.48
CA PRO A 291 -25.73 4.62 -0.04
C PRO A 291 -27.24 4.37 0.15
N VAL A 292 -27.92 3.92 -0.90
CA VAL A 292 -29.39 3.77 -0.94
C VAL A 292 -29.87 2.38 -1.39
N GLY A 293 -28.99 1.53 -1.93
CA GLY A 293 -29.32 0.15 -2.27
C GLY A 293 -28.09 -0.70 -2.52
N ALA A 294 -28.19 -2.02 -2.31
CA ALA A 294 -27.10 -2.95 -2.56
C ALA A 294 -27.54 -4.11 -3.48
N SER A 295 -28.81 -4.52 -3.43
CA SER A 295 -29.35 -5.55 -4.30
C SER A 295 -29.90 -5.00 -5.61
N VAL A 296 -29.99 -5.83 -6.64
CA VAL A 296 -30.65 -5.51 -7.93
C VAL A 296 -32.06 -4.96 -7.71
N THR A 297 -32.83 -5.56 -6.79
CA THR A 297 -34.19 -5.10 -6.43
C THR A 297 -34.23 -3.72 -5.78
N ARG A 298 -33.10 -3.23 -5.28
CA ARG A 298 -32.90 -1.89 -4.70
C ARG A 298 -32.04 -0.98 -5.58
N GLY A 299 -31.79 -1.40 -6.82
CA GLY A 299 -30.97 -0.69 -7.81
C GLY A 299 -29.45 -0.81 -7.62
N GLY A 300 -28.97 -1.59 -6.64
CA GLY A 300 -27.55 -1.94 -6.51
C GLY A 300 -27.19 -3.19 -7.32
N ALA A 301 -25.98 -3.71 -7.12
CA ALA A 301 -25.43 -4.82 -7.89
C ALA A 301 -24.64 -5.86 -7.07
N ALA A 302 -24.64 -5.79 -5.73
CA ALA A 302 -23.96 -6.76 -4.87
C ALA A 302 -24.45 -8.21 -5.07
N ASN A 303 -25.66 -8.40 -5.62
CA ASN A 303 -26.19 -9.71 -6.03
C ASN A 303 -26.56 -9.77 -7.52
N ALA A 304 -25.95 -8.93 -8.36
CA ALA A 304 -26.15 -8.95 -9.80
C ALA A 304 -25.57 -10.23 -10.44
N PRO A 305 -26.02 -10.59 -11.66
CA PRO A 305 -25.44 -11.72 -12.40
C PRO A 305 -23.91 -11.66 -12.55
N ALA A 306 -23.35 -10.45 -12.70
CA ALA A 306 -21.91 -10.22 -12.72
C ALA A 306 -21.23 -10.62 -11.39
N ALA A 307 -21.78 -10.21 -10.25
CA ALA A 307 -21.28 -10.59 -8.94
C ALA A 307 -21.35 -12.11 -8.72
N VAL A 308 -22.48 -12.73 -9.09
CA VAL A 308 -22.64 -14.19 -9.01
C VAL A 308 -21.63 -14.90 -9.91
N TYR A 309 -21.40 -14.40 -11.13
CA TYR A 309 -20.39 -14.93 -12.04
C TYR A 309 -18.99 -14.84 -11.44
N ALA A 310 -18.62 -13.68 -10.87
CA ALA A 310 -17.32 -13.42 -10.28
C ALA A 310 -16.99 -14.40 -9.14
N ILE A 311 -17.87 -14.47 -8.12
CA ILE A 311 -17.67 -15.34 -6.96
C ILE A 311 -17.63 -16.82 -7.38
N ARG A 312 -18.51 -17.23 -8.30
CA ARG A 312 -18.51 -18.61 -8.81
C ARG A 312 -17.21 -18.93 -9.54
N LYS A 313 -16.74 -18.05 -10.43
CA LYS A 313 -15.52 -18.29 -11.20
C LYS A 313 -14.27 -18.27 -10.34
N TRP A 314 -14.19 -17.37 -9.38
CA TRP A 314 -13.15 -17.38 -8.35
C TRP A 314 -13.10 -18.74 -7.64
N ASP A 315 -14.22 -19.22 -7.09
CA ASP A 315 -14.25 -20.49 -6.36
C ASP A 315 -13.93 -21.69 -7.28
N GLU A 316 -14.49 -21.72 -8.49
CA GLU A 316 -14.23 -22.78 -9.47
C GLU A 316 -12.75 -22.84 -9.87
N TRP A 317 -12.12 -21.70 -10.17
CA TRP A 317 -10.73 -21.65 -10.62
C TRP A 317 -9.76 -21.92 -9.48
N LEU A 318 -10.04 -21.42 -8.27
CA LEU A 318 -9.28 -21.71 -7.07
C LEU A 318 -9.25 -23.22 -6.79
N ARG A 319 -10.38 -23.92 -6.94
CA ARG A 319 -10.46 -25.37 -6.70
C ARG A 319 -9.87 -26.22 -7.82
N LYS A 320 -10.05 -25.81 -9.08
CA LYS A 320 -9.67 -26.62 -10.25
C LYS A 320 -8.24 -26.40 -10.71
N TYR A 321 -7.77 -25.16 -10.64
CA TYR A 321 -6.59 -24.71 -11.38
C TYR A 321 -5.49 -24.11 -10.52
N ALA A 322 -5.74 -23.86 -9.23
CA ALA A 322 -4.73 -23.41 -8.28
C ALA A 322 -4.05 -24.57 -7.52
N PRO A 323 -2.88 -24.33 -6.90
CA PRO A 323 -2.26 -25.29 -5.99
C PRO A 323 -3.23 -25.71 -4.86
N PRO A 324 -3.21 -26.97 -4.38
CA PRO A 324 -4.17 -27.45 -3.37
C PRO A 324 -4.23 -26.63 -2.06
N GLY A 325 -3.12 -25.98 -1.69
CA GLY A 325 -3.04 -25.13 -0.50
C GLY A 325 -3.65 -23.73 -0.67
N ALA A 326 -3.95 -23.31 -1.91
CA ALA A 326 -4.34 -21.94 -2.23
C ALA A 326 -5.59 -21.46 -1.48
N ALA A 327 -6.57 -22.34 -1.27
CA ALA A 327 -7.79 -22.02 -0.52
C ALA A 327 -7.53 -21.71 0.98
N SER A 328 -6.36 -22.11 1.51
CA SER A 328 -5.96 -21.84 2.89
C SER A 328 -5.01 -20.65 3.01
N TYR A 329 -4.63 -20.03 1.90
CA TYR A 329 -3.77 -18.84 1.89
C TYR A 329 -4.60 -17.56 2.00
N ASP A 330 -4.03 -16.58 2.68
CA ASP A 330 -4.36 -15.15 2.52
C ASP A 330 -3.41 -14.51 1.50
N PHE A 331 -3.57 -13.21 1.29
CA PHE A 331 -2.72 -12.38 0.45
C PHE A 331 -1.22 -12.60 0.72
N TYR A 332 -0.80 -12.49 1.98
CA TYR A 332 0.62 -12.59 2.40
C TYR A 332 1.22 -13.98 2.20
N GLN A 333 0.38 -15.02 2.18
CA GLN A 333 0.81 -16.40 1.92
C GLN A 333 0.81 -16.74 0.42
N SER A 334 -0.13 -16.15 -0.33
CA SER A 334 -0.33 -16.44 -1.75
C SER A 334 0.79 -15.91 -2.63
N LEU A 335 1.27 -14.68 -2.39
CA LEU A 335 2.32 -14.06 -3.19
C LEU A 335 3.66 -14.80 -3.08
N PRO A 336 4.19 -15.11 -1.87
CA PRO A 336 5.40 -15.91 -1.75
C PRO A 336 5.25 -17.31 -2.34
N ALA A 337 4.05 -17.90 -2.35
CA ALA A 337 3.83 -19.23 -2.94
C ALA A 337 4.12 -19.27 -4.45
N LEU A 338 3.96 -18.15 -5.18
CA LEU A 338 4.33 -18.05 -6.59
C LEU A 338 5.83 -18.27 -6.84
N SER A 339 6.69 -17.97 -5.85
CA SER A 339 8.13 -18.15 -5.97
C SER A 339 8.54 -19.62 -6.15
N GLN A 340 7.64 -20.57 -5.84
CA GLN A 340 7.83 -22.00 -6.15
C GLN A 340 7.91 -22.27 -7.65
N GLY A 341 7.47 -21.33 -8.50
CA GLY A 341 7.62 -21.43 -9.95
C GLY A 341 6.77 -22.55 -10.59
N ASN A 342 5.66 -22.93 -9.95
CA ASN A 342 4.78 -24.00 -10.43
C ASN A 342 3.39 -23.50 -10.89
N VAL A 343 3.19 -22.18 -10.97
CA VAL A 343 1.95 -21.55 -11.47
C VAL A 343 2.21 -20.86 -12.81
N ALA A 344 1.29 -20.99 -13.77
CA ALA A 344 1.43 -20.42 -15.10
C ALA A 344 1.03 -18.93 -15.18
N GLN A 345 0.01 -18.50 -14.44
CA GLN A 345 -0.54 -17.13 -14.49
C GLN A 345 -1.35 -16.76 -13.23
N GLN A 346 -1.52 -15.45 -13.00
CA GLN A 346 -2.36 -14.84 -11.96
C GLN A 346 -2.96 -13.54 -12.50
N ILE A 347 -4.27 -13.31 -12.27
CA ILE A 347 -5.01 -12.14 -12.83
C ILE A 347 -4.79 -10.89 -12.01
N PHE A 348 -4.63 -11.06 -10.71
CA PHE A 348 -4.57 -9.96 -9.79
C PHE A 348 -3.33 -10.08 -8.92
N TRP A 349 -2.23 -9.56 -9.44
CA TRP A 349 -0.94 -9.47 -8.77
C TRP A 349 -0.74 -8.04 -8.28
N TYR A 350 -0.38 -7.91 -7.00
CA TYR A 350 -0.18 -6.65 -6.28
C TYR A 350 1.29 -6.46 -5.94
#